data_AF-A0A257WC38-F1
#
_entry.id   AF-A0A257WC38-F1
#
_cell.length_a   1.000
_cell.length_b   1.000
_cell.length_c   1.000
_cell.angle_alpha   90.00
_cell.angle_beta   90.00
_cell.angle_gamma   90.00
#
_symmetry.space_group_name_H-M   'P 1'
#
loop_
_entity.id
_entity.type
_entity.pdbx_description
1 polymer ?
#
loop_
_entity_poly.entity_id
_entity_poly.type
_entity_poly.pdbx_seq_one_letter_code
_entity_poly.pdbx_strand_id
1 'polypeptide(L)'
;SRLAGYVRDNMPFNQSSHGAPALTDEEAWDVAAFVNSQPRPVKDLSGDWPDISKKPLDHPFGPYADGFSERQHKYGPFGPIEAARKKN
;
A
#
# COMPACT_ATOMS: atom_id res chain seq x y z
N SER A 1 10.31 7.74 -7.67
CA SER A 1 9.00 7.05 -7.62
C SER A 1 9.20 5.61 -8.09
N ARG A 2 8.59 4.61 -7.45
CA ARG A 2 8.68 3.21 -7.92
C ARG A 2 8.03 3.02 -9.29
N LEU A 3 6.96 3.77 -9.59
CA LEU A 3 6.27 3.69 -10.87
C LEU A 3 7.09 4.29 -12.01
N ALA A 4 7.73 5.45 -11.82
CA ALA A 4 8.54 6.09 -12.86
C ALA A 4 9.71 5.19 -13.32
N GLY A 5 10.41 4.55 -12.38
CA GLY A 5 11.45 3.58 -12.71
C GLY A 5 10.89 2.36 -13.46
N TYR A 6 9.72 1.86 -13.06
CA TYR A 6 9.06 0.77 -13.80
C TYR A 6 8.67 1.19 -15.23
N VAL A 7 8.14 2.40 -15.41
CA VAL A 7 7.78 2.95 -16.73
C VAL A 7 9.01 3.03 -17.61
N ARG A 8 10.11 3.62 -17.15
CA ARG A 8 11.35 3.71 -17.91
C ARG A 8 11.89 2.33 -18.31
N ASP A 9 11.91 1.40 -17.37
CA ASP A 9 12.62 0.13 -17.55
C ASP A 9 11.77 -0.94 -18.27
N ASN A 10 10.44 -0.81 -18.29
CA ASN A 10 9.54 -1.87 -18.78
C ASN A 10 8.41 -1.38 -19.71
N MET A 11 8.27 -0.06 -19.92
CA MET A 11 7.21 0.50 -20.76
C MET A 11 7.78 1.37 -21.87
N PRO A 12 7.29 1.23 -23.13
CA PRO A 12 6.23 0.32 -23.57
C PRO A 12 6.69 -1.15 -23.62
N PHE A 13 5.74 -2.07 -23.50
CA PHE A 13 6.00 -3.52 -23.52
C PHE A 13 6.73 -3.92 -24.81
N ASN A 14 7.80 -4.72 -24.68
CA ASN A 14 8.70 -5.14 -25.76
C ASN A 14 9.45 -4.02 -26.50
N GLN A 15 9.40 -2.78 -26.00
CA GLN A 15 10.08 -1.62 -26.61
C GLN A 15 11.07 -0.95 -25.65
N SER A 16 10.83 -1.07 -24.34
CA SER A 16 11.76 -0.60 -23.32
C SER A 16 12.39 -1.74 -22.54
N SER A 17 13.65 -1.56 -22.19
CA SER A 17 14.38 -2.37 -21.22
C SER A 17 15.25 -1.47 -20.36
N HIS A 18 15.72 -1.96 -19.22
CA HIS A 18 16.60 -1.20 -18.32
C HIS A 18 17.85 -0.62 -19.01
N GLY A 19 18.43 -1.33 -19.98
CA GLY A 19 19.62 -0.88 -20.73
C GLY A 19 19.31 -0.11 -22.01
N ALA A 20 18.05 -0.09 -22.44
CA ALA A 20 17.57 0.62 -23.62
C ALA A 20 16.15 1.11 -23.35
N PRO A 21 16.00 2.19 -22.56
CA PRO A 21 14.69 2.77 -22.28
C PRO A 21 14.17 3.51 -23.52
N ALA A 22 12.88 3.37 -23.83
CA ALA A 22 12.25 4.10 -24.94
C ALA A 22 11.85 5.54 -24.57
N LEU A 23 11.81 5.86 -23.27
CA LEU A 23 11.44 7.17 -22.73
C LEU A 23 12.61 7.76 -21.93
N THR A 24 12.71 9.09 -21.87
CA THR A 24 13.66 9.74 -20.95
C THR A 24 13.20 9.61 -19.50
N ASP A 25 14.10 9.91 -18.55
CA ASP A 25 13.74 9.93 -17.13
C ASP A 25 12.59 10.92 -16.87
N GLU A 26 12.62 12.11 -17.48
CA GLU A 26 11.58 13.14 -17.35
C GLU A 26 10.23 12.67 -17.90
N GLU A 27 10.21 12.08 -19.10
CA GLU A 27 8.98 11.55 -19.69
C GLU A 27 8.39 10.42 -18.84
N ALA A 28 9.24 9.55 -18.30
CA ALA A 28 8.81 8.48 -17.40
C ALA A 28 8.21 9.05 -16.09
N TRP A 29 8.74 10.17 -15.59
CA TRP A 29 8.17 10.89 -14.45
C TRP A 29 6.82 11.51 -14.79
N ASP A 30 6.67 12.15 -15.94
CA ASP A 30 5.42 12.76 -16.39
C ASP A 30 4.31 11.72 -16.57
N VAL A 31 4.62 10.59 -17.23
CA VAL A 31 3.69 9.47 -17.39
C VAL A 31 3.30 8.89 -16.04
N ALA A 32 4.26 8.68 -15.13
CA ALA A 32 3.98 8.16 -13.80
C ALA A 32 3.11 9.13 -12.97
N ALA A 33 3.32 10.44 -13.09
CA ALA A 33 2.49 11.45 -12.44
C ALA A 33 1.06 11.41 -12.99
N PHE A 34 0.91 11.38 -14.31
CA PHE A 34 -0.40 11.30 -14.97
C PHE A 34 -1.18 10.04 -14.58
N VAL A 35 -0.53 8.87 -14.55
CA VAL A 35 -1.17 7.59 -14.17
C VAL A 35 -1.54 7.55 -12.68
N ASN A 36 -0.76 8.21 -11.81
CA ASN A 36 -1.07 8.26 -10.38
C ASN A 36 -2.15 9.29 -10.03
N SER A 37 -2.38 10.30 -10.87
CA SER A 37 -3.43 11.31 -10.66
C SER A 37 -4.81 10.85 -11.14
N GLN A 38 -4.90 9.78 -11.92
CA GLN A 38 -6.19 9.25 -12.36
C GLN A 38 -6.97 8.61 -11.19
N PRO A 39 -8.30 8.76 -11.16
CA PRO A 39 -9.14 8.08 -10.16
C PRO A 39 -9.01 6.57 -10.30
N ARG A 40 -8.93 5.87 -9.16
CA ARG A 40 -8.84 4.40 -9.13
C ARG A 40 -10.09 3.80 -8.48
N PRO A 41 -10.58 2.66 -8.99
CA PRO A 41 -11.64 1.92 -8.31
C PRO A 41 -11.22 1.63 -6.87
N VAL A 42 -12.10 1.92 -5.93
CA VAL A 42 -11.91 1.57 -4.53
C VAL A 42 -12.36 0.13 -4.34
N LYS A 43 -11.50 -0.71 -3.76
CA LYS A 43 -11.88 -2.06 -3.34
C LYS A 43 -12.57 -1.98 -1.99
N ASP A 44 -13.70 -2.65 -1.84
CA ASP A 44 -14.27 -2.89 -0.51
C ASP A 44 -13.39 -3.89 0.25
N LEU A 45 -12.83 -3.45 1.38
CA LEU A 45 -11.95 -4.23 2.25
C LEU A 45 -12.68 -4.77 3.49
N SER A 46 -14.00 -4.54 3.61
CA SER A 46 -14.80 -5.01 4.74
C SER A 46 -14.72 -6.52 4.94
N GLY A 47 -14.54 -7.29 3.86
CA GLY A 47 -14.42 -8.74 3.86
C GLY A 47 -13.01 -9.31 3.97
N ASP A 48 -11.95 -8.50 4.01
CA ASP A 48 -10.57 -9.00 4.06
C ASP A 48 -10.28 -9.76 5.39
N TRP A 49 -11.01 -9.43 6.46
CA TRP A 49 -10.90 -10.07 7.78
C TRP A 49 -12.27 -10.53 8.29
N PRO A 50 -12.79 -11.69 7.82
CA PRO A 50 -14.04 -12.26 8.34
C PRO A 50 -14.00 -12.50 9.85
N ASP A 51 -12.80 -12.84 10.33
CA ASP A 51 -12.48 -12.89 11.75
C ASP A 51 -11.50 -11.76 12.09
N ILE A 52 -12.03 -10.71 12.71
CA ILE A 52 -11.27 -9.50 13.08
C ILE A 52 -10.14 -9.83 14.05
N SER A 53 -10.27 -10.90 14.86
CA SER A 53 -9.23 -11.31 15.82
C SER A 53 -7.94 -11.76 15.15
N LYS A 54 -7.99 -12.14 13.86
CA LYS A 54 -6.82 -12.57 13.06
C LYS A 54 -6.11 -11.41 12.37
N LYS A 55 -6.70 -10.21 12.37
CA LYS A 55 -6.09 -9.02 11.76
C LYS A 55 -4.74 -8.71 12.41
N PRO A 56 -3.67 -8.40 11.64
CA PRO A 56 -2.38 -8.00 12.17
C PRO A 56 -2.46 -6.75 13.04
N LEU A 57 -1.57 -6.64 14.02
CA LEU A 57 -1.54 -5.51 14.95
C LEU A 57 -1.14 -4.19 14.28
N ASP A 58 -0.36 -4.26 13.20
CA ASP A 58 0.19 -3.13 12.44
C ASP A 58 -0.70 -2.74 11.26
N HIS A 59 -1.86 -3.39 11.10
CA HIS A 59 -2.79 -3.02 10.06
C HIS A 59 -3.37 -1.63 10.38
N PRO A 60 -3.26 -0.65 9.47
CA PRO A 60 -3.57 0.76 9.79
C PRO A 60 -5.07 1.09 9.83
N PHE A 61 -5.94 0.16 9.41
CA PHE A 61 -7.39 0.39 9.27
C PHE A 61 -8.22 -0.53 10.18
N GLY A 62 -9.19 0.06 10.88
CA GLY A 62 -10.12 -0.67 11.73
C GLY A 62 -11.12 -1.51 10.92
N PRO A 63 -12.05 -2.21 11.60
CA PRO A 63 -12.17 -2.38 13.05
C PRO A 63 -11.09 -3.32 13.63
N TYR A 64 -10.84 -3.23 14.94
CA TYR A 64 -9.93 -4.09 15.70
C TYR A 64 -10.69 -4.80 16.84
N ALA A 65 -10.20 -5.97 17.26
CA ALA A 65 -10.84 -6.78 18.31
C ALA A 65 -10.46 -6.32 19.74
N ASP A 66 -9.46 -5.46 19.89
CA ASP A 66 -8.81 -5.09 21.14
C ASP A 66 -9.26 -3.71 21.69
N GLY A 67 -10.11 -2.99 20.95
CA GLY A 67 -10.67 -1.70 21.37
C GLY A 67 -9.72 -0.50 21.24
N PHE A 68 -8.54 -0.66 20.65
CA PHE A 68 -7.61 0.45 20.42
C PHE A 68 -7.98 1.26 19.18
N SER A 69 -7.53 2.52 19.14
CA SER A 69 -7.80 3.42 18.00
C SER A 69 -6.88 3.14 16.82
N GLU A 70 -7.33 3.47 15.60
CA GLU A 70 -6.50 3.38 14.38
C GLU A 70 -5.17 4.14 14.50
N ARG A 71 -5.17 5.27 15.24
CA ARG A 71 -3.95 6.03 15.51
C ARG A 71 -2.94 5.21 16.30
N GLN A 72 -3.40 4.43 17.29
CA GLN A 72 -2.52 3.56 18.09
C GLN A 72 -2.03 2.35 17.29
N HIS A 73 -2.85 1.79 16.39
CA HIS A 73 -2.40 0.74 15.45
C HIS A 73 -1.45 1.27 14.38
N LYS A 74 -1.52 2.55 14.03
CA LYS A 74 -0.65 3.18 13.04
C LYS A 74 0.70 3.63 13.61
N TYR A 75 0.71 4.15 14.84
CA TYR A 75 1.88 4.80 15.43
C TYR A 75 2.39 4.13 16.72
N GLY A 76 1.63 3.20 17.29
CA GLY A 76 1.91 2.59 18.60
C GLY A 76 1.38 3.42 19.79
N PRO A 77 1.74 3.03 21.03
CA PRO A 77 2.63 1.92 21.38
C PRO A 77 2.02 0.53 21.13
N PHE A 78 2.79 -0.36 20.51
CA PHE A 78 2.31 -1.71 20.12
C PHE A 78 2.29 -2.73 21.26
N GLY A 79 3.14 -2.56 22.29
CA GLY A 79 3.20 -3.48 23.43
C GLY A 79 1.87 -3.66 24.17
N PRO A 80 1.15 -2.57 24.53
CA PRO A 80 -0.18 -2.66 25.15
C PRO A 80 -1.22 -3.38 24.29
N ILE A 81 -1.17 -3.19 22.97
CA ILE A 81 -2.08 -3.81 22.00
C ILE A 81 -1.82 -5.33 21.96
N GLU A 82 -0.55 -5.74 21.88
CA GLU A 82 -0.19 -7.16 21.90
C GLU A 82 -0.59 -7.83 23.23
N ALA A 83 -0.39 -7.14 24.36
CA ALA A 83 -0.78 -7.63 25.67
C ALA A 83 -2.30 -7.80 25.81
N ALA A 84 -3.10 -6.89 25.24
CA ALA A 84 -4.55 -7.00 25.22
C ALA A 84 -5.02 -8.19 24.37
N ARG A 85 -4.38 -8.44 23.22
CA ARG A 85 -4.70 -9.60 22.36
C ARG A 85 -4.34 -10.95 22.99
N LYS A 86 -3.29 -11.03 23.81
CA LYS A 86 -2.90 -12.28 24.52
C LYS A 86 -3.81 -12.63 25.70
N LYS A 87 -4.59 -11.66 26.21
CA LYS A 87 -5.49 -11.86 27.36
C LYS A 87 -6.89 -12.37 26.97
N ASN A 88 -7.22 -12.33 25.68
CA ASN A 88 -8.48 -12.79 25.10
C ASN A 88 -8.26 -14.08 24.31
#